data_AF-A0A1F8ZWU3-F1
#
_entry.id   AF-A0A1F8ZWU3-F1
#
_cell.length_a   1.000
_cell.length_b   1.000
_cell.length_c   1.000
_cell.angle_alpha   90.00
_cell.angle_beta   90.00
_cell.angle_gamma   90.00
#
_symmetry.space_group_name_H-M   'P 1'
#
loop_
_entity.id
_entity.type
_entity.pdbx_description
1 polymer ?
#
loop_
_entity_poly.entity_id
_entity_poly.type
_entity_poly.pdbx_seq_one_letter_code
_entity_poly.pdbx_strand_id
1 'polypeptide(L)' 'MKSKFEKEVSKLCRRFGTIAVKKGFVSADQIKEAFMEQLDDNLNGREHRLIGTILFEKELITLDQVNIVLKELFKKI' A
#
# COMPACT_ATOMS: atom_id res chain seq x y z
N MET A 1 15.93 2.28 15.04
CA MET A 1 14.64 2.42 15.75
C MET A 1 13.67 3.12 14.81
N LYS A 2 12.57 2.49 14.40
CA LYS A 2 11.63 3.13 13.46
C LYS A 2 10.97 4.35 14.08
N SER A 3 10.93 5.47 13.34
CA SER A 3 10.33 6.71 13.80
C SER A 3 8.81 6.56 14.04
N LYS A 4 8.22 7.45 14.85
CA LYS A 4 6.76 7.49 15.07
C LYS A 4 6.01 7.58 13.74
N PHE A 5 6.54 8.36 12.80
CA PHE A 5 5.99 8.53 11.46
C PHE A 5 5.99 7.22 10.65
N GLU A 6 7.12 6.50 10.60
CA GLU A 6 7.21 5.21 9.88
C GLU A 6 6.24 4.16 10.41
N LYS A 7 5.98 4.16 11.73
CA LYS A 7 5.00 3.25 12.33
C LYS A 7 3.57 3.55 11.86
N GLU A 8 3.19 4.82 11.79
CA GLU A 8 1.88 5.23 11.29
C GLU A 8 1.73 4.93 9.78
N VAL A 9 2.76 5.22 8.97
CA VAL A 9 2.77 4.87 7.54
C VAL A 9 2.62 3.37 7.33
N SER A 10 3.33 2.55 8.11
CA SER A 10 3.20 1.09 8.05
C SER A 10 1.80 0.60 8.45
N LYS A 11 1.15 1.24 9.42
CA LYS A 11 -0.24 0.95 9.80
C LYS A 11 -1.22 1.29 8.66
N LEU A 12 -1.02 2.43 7.99
CA LEU A 12 -1.81 2.82 6.81
C LEU A 12 -1.61 1.86 5.65
N CYS A 13 -0.38 1.46 5.33
CA CYS A 13 -0.08 0.50 4.26
C CYS A 13 -0.76 -0.86 4.50
N ARG A 14 -0.74 -1.36 5.74
CA ARG A 14 -1.45 -2.60 6.10
C ARG A 14 -2.97 -2.47 5.92
N ARG A 15 -3.56 -1.37 6.39
CA ARG A 15 -5.00 -1.12 6.22
C ARG A 15 -5.38 -0.97 4.74
N PHE A 16 -4.56 -0.28 3.95
CA PHE A 16 -4.74 -0.17 2.51
C PHE A 16 -4.81 -1.55 1.86
N GLY A 17 -3.81 -2.41 2.12
CA GLY A 17 -3.78 -3.76 1.58
C GLY A 17 -5.01 -4.59 1.95
N THR A 18 -5.43 -4.55 3.21
CA THR A 18 -6.64 -5.24 3.68
C THR A 18 -7.90 -4.77 2.94
N ILE A 19 -8.07 -3.46 2.75
CA ILE A 19 -9.24 -2.90 2.05
C ILE A 19 -9.21 -3.32 0.57
N ALA A 20 -8.05 -3.20 -0.08
CA ALA A 20 -7.89 -3.54 -1.50
C ALA A 20 -8.21 -5.02 -1.79
N VAL A 21 -7.77 -5.94 -0.92
CA VAL A 21 -8.12 -7.36 -0.99
C VAL A 21 -9.60 -7.59 -0.74
N LYS A 22 -10.19 -6.97 0.30
CA LYS A 22 -11.63 -7.10 0.60
C LYS A 22 -12.52 -6.63 -0.54
N LYS A 23 -12.07 -5.66 -1.35
CA LYS A 23 -12.79 -5.18 -2.53
C LYS A 23 -12.56 -6.03 -3.78
N GLY A 24 -11.67 -7.02 -3.74
CA GLY A 24 -11.32 -7.85 -4.89
C GLY A 24 -10.52 -7.11 -5.97
N PHE A 25 -9.91 -5.96 -5.64
CA PHE A 25 -9.09 -5.21 -6.60
C PHE A 25 -7.72 -5.85 -6.81
N VAL A 26 -7.20 -6.50 -5.77
CA VAL A 26 -5.91 -7.18 -5.77
C VAL A 26 -6.00 -8.46 -4.94
N SER A 27 -5.14 -9.43 -5.21
CA SER A 27 -4.99 -10.64 -4.40
C SER A 27 -4.09 -10.40 -3.18
N ALA A 28 -4.16 -11.29 -2.19
CA ALA A 28 -3.26 -11.24 -1.04
C ALA A 28 -1.78 -11.42 -1.45
N ASP A 29 -1.51 -12.18 -2.50
CA ASP A 29 -0.14 -12.40 -2.99
C ASP A 29 0.40 -11.17 -3.70
N GLN A 30 -0.42 -10.47 -4.49
CA GLN A 30 -0.06 -9.17 -5.06
C GLN A 30 0.26 -8.12 -3.98
N ILE A 31 -0.47 -8.13 -2.85
CA ILE A 31 -0.13 -7.29 -1.69
C ILE A 31 1.22 -7.67 -1.09
N LYS A 32 1.51 -8.97 -0.91
CA LYS A 32 2.79 -9.42 -0.35
C LYS A 32 3.95 -9.00 -1.25
N GLU A 33 3.83 -9.19 -2.56
CA GLU A 33 4.84 -8.78 -3.54
C GLU A 33 5.10 -7.27 -3.49
N ALA A 34 4.04 -6.46 -3.51
CA ALA A 34 4.18 -5.00 -3.40
C ALA A 34 4.81 -4.56 -2.06
N PHE A 35 4.55 -5.30 -0.98
CA PHE A 35 5.17 -5.04 0.32
C PHE A 35 6.66 -5.41 0.35
N MET A 36 7.04 -6.51 -0.32
CA MET A 36 8.44 -6.90 -0.48
C MET A 36 9.21 -5.87 -1.30
N GLU A 37 8.61 -5.35 -2.37
CA GLU A 37 9.20 -4.30 -3.20
C GLU A 37 9.36 -2.98 -2.41
N GLN A 38 8.34 -2.58 -1.64
CA GLN A 38 8.44 -1.43 -0.74
C GLN A 38 9.57 -1.61 0.30
N LEU A 39 9.75 -2.82 0.83
CA LEU A 39 10.82 -3.13 1.76
C LEU A 39 12.19 -3.01 1.07
N ASP A 40 12.33 -3.55 -0.12
CA ASP A 40 13.56 -3.48 -0.91
C ASP A 40 13.94 -2.04 -1.26
N ASP A 41 12.97 -1.19 -1.63
CA ASP A 41 13.22 0.24 -1.86
C ASP A 41 13.80 0.94 -0.63
N ASN A 42 13.23 0.65 0.55
CA ASN A 42 13.70 1.21 1.81
C ASN A 42 15.11 0.74 2.18
N LEU A 43 15.42 -0.55 1.94
CA LEU A 43 16.73 -1.12 2.26
C LEU A 43 17.82 -0.60 1.34
N ASN A 44 17.50 -0.33 0.08
CA ASN A 44 18.45 0.18 -0.91
C ASN A 44 18.53 1.71 -0.95
N GLY A 45 17.82 2.42 -0.06
CA GLY A 45 17.81 3.88 -0.03
C GLY A 45 17.19 4.52 -1.27
N ARG A 46 16.31 3.79 -1.99
CA ARG A 46 15.56 4.31 -3.14
C ARG A 46 14.43 5.22 -2.65
N GLU A 47 13.79 5.91 -3.60
CA GLU A 47 12.61 6.71 -3.31
C GLU A 47 11.55 5.88 -2.59
N HIS A 48 10.99 6.42 -1.52
CA HIS A 48 9.97 5.72 -0.75
C HIS A 48 8.64 5.72 -1.51
N ARG A 49 8.33 4.60 -2.18
CA ARG A 49 7.02 4.38 -2.79
C ARG A 49 6.03 3.79 -1.79
N LEU A 50 4.80 4.29 -1.82
CA LEU A 50 3.69 3.73 -1.05
C LEU A 50 3.15 2.48 -1.75
N ILE A 51 2.54 1.56 -1.00
CA ILE A 51 2.04 0.30 -1.56
C ILE A 51 1.01 0.51 -2.69
N GLY A 52 0.15 1.54 -2.57
CA GLY A 52 -0.80 1.90 -3.63
C GLY A 52 -0.12 2.35 -4.92
N THR A 53 1.03 3.03 -4.81
CA THR A 53 1.84 3.46 -5.95
C THR A 53 2.46 2.25 -6.65
N ILE A 54 3.08 1.34 -5.90
CA ILE A 54 3.70 0.12 -6.44
C ILE A 54 2.67 -0.74 -7.18
N LEU A 55 1.49 -0.93 -6.59
CA LEU A 55 0.42 -1.70 -7.24
C LEU A 55 -0.06 -1.04 -8.54
N PHE A 56 -0.15 0.30 -8.57
CA PHE A 56 -0.58 1.05 -9.75
C PHE A 56 0.47 0.99 -10.87
N GLU A 57 1.75 1.19 -10.56
CA GLU A 57 2.86 1.09 -11.51
C GLU A 57 2.99 -0.30 -12.13
N LYS A 58 2.57 -1.33 -11.40
CA LYS A 58 2.53 -2.73 -11.88
C LYS A 58 1.23 -3.10 -12.58
N GLU A 59 0.34 -2.14 -12.82
CA GLU A 59 -0.97 -2.33 -13.45
C GLU A 59 -1.86 -3.36 -12.72
N LEU A 60 -1.59 -3.61 -11.44
CA LEU A 60 -2.36 -4.55 -10.60
C LEU A 60 -3.62 -3.92 -10.03
N ILE A 61 -3.68 -2.59 -10.01
CA ILE A 61 -4.81 -1.80 -9.55
C ILE A 61 -4.92 -0.55 -10.43
N THR A 62 -6.13 -0.08 -10.70
CA THR A 62 -6.34 1.17 -11.42
C THR A 62 -6.30 2.39 -10.49
N LEU A 63 -6.07 3.58 -11.04
CA LEU A 63 -6.11 4.82 -10.26
C LEU A 63 -7.46 5.03 -9.54
N ASP A 64 -8.56 4.68 -10.20
CA ASP A 64 -9.90 4.77 -9.61
C ASP A 64 -10.07 3.83 -8.42
N GLN A 65 -9.55 2.61 -8.53
CA GLN A 65 -9.55 1.63 -7.44
C GLN A 65 -8.67 2.09 -6.27
N VAL A 66 -7.49 2.66 -6.55
CA VAL A 66 -6.66 3.31 -5.52
C VAL A 66 -7.45 4.40 -4.79
N ASN A 67 -8.12 5.28 -5.53
CA ASN A 67 -8.94 6.34 -4.96
C ASN A 67 -10.08 5.81 -4.08
N ILE A 68 -10.72 4.70 -4.48
CA ILE A 68 -11.74 4.03 -3.67
C ILE A 68 -11.15 3.50 -2.36
N VAL A 69 -9.98 2.87 -2.40
CA VAL A 69 -9.29 2.37 -1.20
C VAL A 69 -8.90 3.52 -0.27
N LEU A 70 -8.36 4.61 -0.80
CA LEU A 70 -7.98 5.79 -0.02
C LEU A 70 -9.20 6.44 0.67
N LYS A 71 -10.33 6.56 -0.04
CA LYS A 71 -11.59 7.05 0.52
C LYS A 71 -12.06 6.21 1.70
N GLU A 72 -11.91 4.89 1.63
CA GLU A 72 -12.27 4.00 2.75
C GLU A 72 -11.26 4.05 3.89
N LEU A 73 -9.96 4.16 3.57
CA LEU A 73 -8.88 4.24 4.55
C LEU A 73 -9.02 5.46 5.47
N PHE A 74 -9.42 6.61 4.90
CA PHE A 74 -9.54 7.90 5.58
C PHE A 74 -10.98 8.29 5.91
N LYS A 75 -11.95 7.39 5.73
CA LYS A 75 -13.32 7.63 6.19
C LYS A 75 -13.28 7.86 7.70
N LYS A 76 -13.69 9.05 8.15
CA LYS A 76 -13.84 9.34 9.59
C LYS A 76 -14.83 8.33 10.15
N ILE A 77 -14.39 7.56 11.13
CA ILE A 77 -15.26 6.77 12.01
C ILE A 77 -15.96 7.74 12.95
#